data_AF-A0A6J6Z8P1-F1
#
_entry.id   AF-A0A6J6Z8P1-F1
#
_cell.length_a   1.000
_cell.length_b   1.000
_cell.length_c   1.000
_cell.angle_alpha   90.00
_cell.angle_beta   90.00
_cell.angle_gamma   90.00
#
_symmetry.space_group_name_H-M   'P 1'
#
loop_
_entity.id
_entity.type
_entity.pdbx_description
1 polymer ?
#
loop_
_entity_poly.entity_id
_entity_poly.type
_entity_poly.pdbx_seq_one_letter_code
_entity_poly.pdbx_strand_id
1 'polypeptide(L)'
;MFSDKAHADVEGDVAVLYIDGAHRYAPARTDIRDWGARVAPGGTMLIHDSFSSLGVTLAILRELVFGTRFRYVGRARSMTEYRADLDGSLGSRVANAGKQLLQLPWFAKNLLVKVLITVKLGGLLKKLTGTEPEWPY
;
A
#
# COMPACT_ATOMS: atom_id res chain seq x y z
N MET A 1 -8.00 18.63 10.51
CA MET A 1 -7.27 17.88 11.55
C MET A 1 -6.42 16.83 10.86
N PHE A 2 -5.20 16.57 11.30
CA PHE A 2 -4.37 15.47 10.76
C PHE A 2 -4.80 14.13 11.37
N SER A 3 -4.56 13.03 10.66
CA SER A 3 -5.02 11.69 11.07
C SER A 3 -4.48 11.27 12.43
N ASP A 4 -3.22 11.60 12.74
CA ASP A 4 -2.55 11.32 14.01
C ASP A 4 -3.25 11.94 15.23
N LYS A 5 -4.00 13.02 15.03
CA LYS A 5 -4.76 13.67 16.11
C LYS A 5 -6.18 13.13 16.26
N ALA A 6 -6.75 12.52 15.22
CA ALA A 6 -8.15 12.12 15.16
C ALA A 6 -8.47 10.81 15.91
N HIS A 7 -7.46 10.15 16.50
CA HIS A 7 -7.66 8.90 17.23
C HIS A 7 -8.69 9.02 18.36
N ALA A 8 -8.72 10.15 19.07
CA ALA A 8 -9.64 10.38 20.18
C ALA A 8 -11.08 10.65 19.72
N ASP A 9 -11.28 11.05 18.46
CA ASP A 9 -12.60 11.44 17.93
C ASP A 9 -13.39 10.26 17.36
N VAL A 10 -12.71 9.13 17.11
CA VAL A 10 -13.33 7.90 16.65
C VAL A 10 -13.48 6.99 17.84
N GLU A 11 -14.69 6.57 18.16
CA GLU A 11 -14.98 5.60 19.22
C GLU A 11 -15.03 4.17 18.67
N GLY A 12 -14.52 3.20 19.44
CA GLY A 12 -14.61 1.77 19.11
C GLY A 12 -13.76 1.31 17.92
N ASP A 13 -14.06 0.11 17.43
CA ASP A 13 -13.37 -0.50 16.30
C ASP A 13 -13.94 -0.01 14.95
N VAL A 14 -13.10 0.01 13.92
CA VAL A 14 -13.48 0.40 12.56
C VAL A 14 -13.73 -0.83 11.68
N ALA A 15 -14.89 -0.93 11.05
CA ALA A 15 -15.19 -2.03 10.13
C ALA A 15 -14.42 -1.89 8.81
N VAL A 16 -14.23 -0.65 8.34
CA VAL A 16 -13.46 -0.31 7.15
C VAL A 16 -12.53 0.86 7.46
N LEU A 17 -11.26 0.71 7.10
CA LEU A 17 -10.24 1.75 7.15
C LEU A 17 -9.77 2.07 5.73
N TYR A 18 -9.77 3.35 5.35
CA TYR A 18 -9.26 3.84 4.07
C TYR A 18 -8.06 4.77 4.31
N ILE A 19 -6.87 4.37 3.87
CA ILE A 19 -5.63 5.13 4.03
C ILE A 19 -5.25 5.74 2.67
N ASP A 20 -5.41 7.05 2.57
CA ASP A 20 -5.10 7.87 1.38
C ASP A 20 -4.56 9.25 1.79
N GLY A 21 -3.82 9.26 2.91
CA GLY A 21 -3.26 10.47 3.52
C GLY A 21 -1.89 10.84 2.94
N ALA A 22 -0.90 10.93 3.81
CA ALA A 22 0.43 11.38 3.41
C ALA A 22 1.27 10.25 2.77
N HIS A 23 1.81 10.51 1.58
CA HIS A 23 2.63 9.56 0.81
C HIS A 23 4.09 9.41 1.28
N ARG A 24 4.47 10.04 2.39
CA ARG A 24 5.80 9.89 3.00
C ARG A 24 5.81 8.66 3.91
N TYR A 25 6.97 8.02 4.04
CA TYR A 25 7.11 6.78 4.81
C TYR A 25 6.60 6.88 6.25
N ALA A 26 7.05 7.87 7.03
CA ALA A 26 6.72 7.94 8.45
C ALA A 26 5.20 8.13 8.69
N PRO A 27 4.52 9.11 8.06
CA PRO A 27 3.07 9.23 8.16
C PRO A 27 2.31 7.98 7.71
N ALA A 28 2.62 7.44 6.53
CA ALA A 28 1.95 6.24 6.01
C ALA A 28 2.11 5.03 6.94
N ARG A 29 3.31 4.86 7.52
CA ARG A 29 3.58 3.81 8.50
C ARG A 29 2.77 4.00 9.77
N THR A 30 2.73 5.22 10.29
CA THR A 30 1.93 5.56 11.48
C THR A 30 0.45 5.26 11.21
N ASP A 31 -0.08 5.66 10.06
CA ASP A 31 -1.47 5.40 9.70
C ASP A 31 -1.76 3.89 9.64
N ILE A 32 -0.92 3.11 8.93
CA ILE A 32 -1.08 1.65 8.83
C ILE A 32 -1.01 0.97 10.20
N ARG A 33 -0.08 1.38 11.06
CA ARG A 33 0.10 0.77 12.38
C ARG A 33 -1.04 1.14 13.33
N ASP A 34 -1.28 2.43 13.51
CA ASP A 34 -2.12 2.95 14.59
C ASP A 34 -3.60 2.89 14.24
N TRP A 35 -3.98 3.25 13.00
CA TRP A 35 -5.34 3.06 12.55
C TRP A 35 -5.62 1.59 12.19
N GLY A 36 -4.65 0.87 11.64
CA GLY A 36 -4.80 -0.56 11.36
C GLY A 36 -5.06 -1.41 12.60
N ALA A 37 -4.50 -1.03 13.75
CA ALA A 37 -4.79 -1.69 15.03
C ALA A 37 -6.27 -1.60 15.44
N ARG A 38 -6.99 -0.57 14.96
CA ARG A 38 -8.41 -0.34 15.25
C ARG A 38 -9.36 -1.07 14.30
N VAL A 39 -8.86 -1.66 13.22
CA VAL A 39 -9.72 -2.38 12.28
C VAL A 39 -10.29 -3.60 12.98
N ALA A 40 -11.61 -3.73 13.08
CA ALA A 40 -12.27 -4.86 13.74
C ALA A 40 -11.75 -6.21 13.19
N PRO A 41 -11.77 -7.32 13.95
CA PRO A 41 -11.51 -8.65 13.42
C PRO A 41 -12.41 -8.94 12.21
N GLY A 42 -11.82 -9.39 11.09
CA GLY A 42 -12.53 -9.56 9.82
C GLY A 42 -12.92 -8.25 9.13
N GLY A 43 -12.48 -7.09 9.62
CA GLY A 43 -12.64 -5.79 8.96
C GLY A 43 -11.71 -5.63 7.75
N THR A 44 -11.94 -4.56 6.99
CA THR A 44 -11.20 -4.27 5.75
C THR A 44 -10.31 -3.04 5.92
N MET A 45 -9.09 -3.11 5.39
CA MET A 45 -8.22 -1.95 5.22
C MET A 45 -7.90 -1.78 3.74
N LEU A 46 -8.16 -0.59 3.22
CA LEU A 46 -7.84 -0.15 1.88
C LEU A 46 -6.70 0.86 1.97
N ILE A 47 -5.67 0.68 1.14
CA ILE A 47 -4.52 1.59 1.07
C ILE A 47 -4.34 2.02 -0.37
N HIS A 48 -4.38 3.32 -0.59
CA HIS A 48 -4.12 3.92 -1.89
C HIS A 48 -2.62 4.21 -2.08
N ASP A 49 -2.19 4.45 -3.32
CA ASP A 49 -0.77 4.63 -3.69
C ASP A 49 0.18 3.47 -3.36
N SER A 50 -0.38 2.30 -3.04
CA SER A 50 0.35 1.07 -2.83
C SER A 50 1.09 0.64 -4.08
N PHE A 51 2.40 0.38 -3.94
CA PHE A 51 3.28 0.02 -5.04
C PHE A 51 3.41 1.12 -6.13
N SER A 52 3.02 2.36 -5.83
CA SER A 52 3.20 3.55 -6.69
C SER A 52 3.95 4.68 -5.99
N SER A 53 3.81 4.78 -4.67
CA SER A 53 4.58 5.67 -3.82
C SER A 53 5.68 4.91 -3.08
N LEU A 54 6.92 5.42 -3.10
CA LEU A 54 8.04 4.85 -2.36
C LEU A 54 7.76 4.82 -0.85
N GLY A 55 7.22 5.90 -0.28
CA GLY A 55 6.94 5.99 1.15
C GLY A 55 5.87 5.00 1.60
N VAL A 56 4.76 4.92 0.87
CA VAL A 56 3.65 4.00 1.15
C VAL A 56 4.10 2.55 0.97
N THR A 57 4.83 2.26 -0.12
CA THR A 57 5.32 0.90 -0.38
C THR A 57 6.26 0.42 0.72
N LEU A 58 7.20 1.25 1.18
CA LEU A 58 8.08 0.89 2.30
C LEU A 58 7.31 0.70 3.60
N ALA A 59 6.26 1.49 3.86
CA ALA A 59 5.40 1.32 5.02
C ALA A 59 4.63 -0.02 4.98
N ILE A 60 4.09 -0.39 3.82
CA ILE A 60 3.44 -1.69 3.57
C ILE A 60 4.43 -2.85 3.80
N LEU A 61 5.63 -2.76 3.22
CA LEU A 61 6.65 -3.79 3.40
C LEU A 61 7.00 -3.97 4.89
N ARG A 62 7.07 -2.86 5.64
CA ARG A 62 7.41 -2.90 7.06
C ARG A 62 6.30 -3.49 7.92
N GLU A 63 5.06 -3.05 7.75
CA GLU A 63 3.96 -3.35 8.68
C GLU A 63 3.08 -4.54 8.23
N LEU A 64 2.99 -4.82 6.92
CA LEU A 64 2.01 -5.77 6.36
C LEU A 64 2.62 -7.02 5.71
N VAL A 65 3.81 -6.92 5.11
CA VAL A 65 4.47 -8.12 4.53
C VAL A 65 4.92 -9.08 5.63
N PHE A 66 5.46 -8.55 6.72
CA PHE A 66 5.92 -9.35 7.86
C PHE A 66 4.92 -9.37 9.03
N GLY A 67 3.79 -8.69 8.88
CA GLY A 67 2.72 -8.61 9.86
C GLY A 67 1.95 -9.92 10.02
N THR A 68 1.16 -10.00 11.09
CA THR A 68 0.42 -11.22 11.48
C THR A 68 -1.10 -11.06 11.44
N ARG A 69 -1.61 -9.82 11.34
CA ARG A 69 -3.04 -9.52 11.40
C ARG A 69 -3.73 -9.50 10.04
N PHE A 70 -3.06 -8.91 9.06
CA PHE A 70 -3.68 -8.56 7.79
C PHE A 70 -3.31 -9.53 6.67
N ARG A 71 -4.33 -10.16 6.10
CA ARG A 71 -4.25 -10.93 4.87
C ARG A 71 -4.42 -10.00 3.68
N TYR A 72 -3.46 -10.00 2.78
CA TYR A 72 -3.51 -9.33 1.49
C TYR A 72 -4.53 -10.04 0.58
N VAL A 73 -5.55 -9.30 0.14
CA VAL A 73 -6.59 -9.81 -0.76
C VAL A 73 -6.15 -9.64 -2.21
N GLY A 74 -5.70 -8.44 -2.57
CA GLY A 74 -5.34 -8.09 -3.92
C GLY A 74 -5.23 -6.58 -4.11
N ARG A 75 -5.23 -6.15 -5.38
CA ARG A 75 -5.22 -4.73 -5.73
C ARG A 75 -5.98 -4.43 -7.01
N ALA A 76 -6.53 -3.22 -7.08
CA ALA A 76 -7.00 -2.58 -8.30
C ALA A 76 -6.10 -1.38 -8.57
N ARG A 77 -5.21 -1.49 -9.57
CA ARG A 77 -4.15 -0.49 -9.84
C ARG A 77 -3.34 -0.20 -8.55
N SER A 78 -3.25 1.05 -8.09
CA SER A 78 -2.55 1.46 -6.87
C SER A 78 -3.35 1.26 -5.58
N MET A 79 -4.60 0.79 -5.65
CA MET A 79 -5.43 0.52 -4.48
C MET A 79 -5.29 -0.94 -4.04
N THR A 80 -4.78 -1.18 -2.83
CA THR A 80 -4.69 -2.53 -2.24
C THR A 80 -5.77 -2.76 -1.20
N GLU A 81 -6.24 -4.00 -1.11
CA GLU A 81 -7.17 -4.45 -0.09
C GLU A 81 -6.51 -5.47 0.85
N TYR A 82 -6.74 -5.27 2.16
CA TYR A 82 -6.34 -6.15 3.24
C TYR A 82 -7.54 -6.50 4.12
N ARG A 83 -7.54 -7.72 4.67
CA ARG A 83 -8.55 -8.20 5.62
C ARG A 83 -7.89 -8.55 6.95
N ALA A 84 -8.48 -8.12 8.06
CA ALA A 84 -7.98 -8.39 9.41
C ALA A 84 -8.34 -9.82 9.88
N ASP A 85 -7.97 -10.83 9.10
CA ASP A 85 -8.36 -12.24 9.29
C ASP A 85 -7.24 -13.24 8.94
N LEU A 86 -5.96 -12.82 9.00
CA LEU A 86 -4.85 -13.75 8.74
C LEU A 86 -4.75 -14.78 9.88
N ASP A 87 -4.82 -16.08 9.53
CA ASP A 87 -4.94 -17.22 10.48
C ASP A 87 -3.69 -17.50 11.34
N GLY A 88 -2.67 -16.64 11.32
CA GLY A 88 -1.46 -16.73 12.14
C GLY A 88 -0.50 -17.88 11.80
N SER A 89 -0.90 -18.85 10.97
CA SER A 89 -0.05 -20.00 10.61
C SER A 89 1.18 -19.55 9.82
N LEU A 90 2.30 -20.29 9.98
CA LEU A 90 3.53 -19.96 9.26
C LEU A 90 3.32 -20.05 7.73
N GLY A 91 2.56 -21.05 7.26
CA GLY A 91 2.23 -21.21 5.85
C GLY A 91 1.44 -20.03 5.30
N SER A 92 0.38 -19.60 5.98
CA SER A 92 -0.42 -18.45 5.55
C SER A 92 0.38 -17.16 5.59
N ARG A 93 1.27 -16.96 6.57
CA ARG A 93 2.17 -15.80 6.63
C ARG A 93 3.14 -15.75 5.46
N VAL A 94 3.78 -16.88 5.13
CA VAL A 94 4.71 -16.97 3.98
C VAL A 94 3.96 -16.74 2.67
N ALA A 95 2.81 -17.37 2.48
CA ALA A 95 1.99 -17.17 1.29
C ALA A 95 1.52 -15.72 1.16
N ASN A 96 1.11 -15.09 2.26
CA ASN A 96 0.68 -13.70 2.32
C ASN A 96 1.81 -12.73 1.96
N ALA A 97 3.00 -12.94 2.52
CA ALA A 97 4.20 -12.17 2.18
C ALA A 97 4.55 -12.33 0.69
N GLY A 98 4.53 -13.58 0.18
CA GLY A 98 4.79 -13.88 -1.23
C GLY A 98 3.88 -13.12 -2.18
N LYS A 99 2.56 -13.10 -1.93
CA LYS A 99 1.59 -12.37 -2.77
C LYS A 99 1.88 -10.86 -2.85
N GLN A 100 2.33 -10.26 -1.75
CA GLN A 100 2.70 -8.85 -1.69
C GLN A 100 4.03 -8.58 -2.41
N LEU A 101 5.04 -9.43 -2.19
CA LEU A 101 6.35 -9.31 -2.85
C LEU A 101 6.27 -9.48 -4.37
N LEU A 102 5.34 -10.30 -4.86
CA LEU A 102 5.04 -10.44 -6.29
C LEU A 102 4.54 -9.14 -6.95
N GLN A 103 4.19 -8.10 -6.17
CA GLN A 103 3.84 -6.77 -6.71
C GLN A 103 5.04 -5.87 -6.95
N LEU A 104 6.23 -6.21 -6.43
CA LEU A 104 7.44 -5.39 -6.56
C LEU A 104 7.89 -5.15 -8.02
N PRO A 105 7.75 -6.09 -8.98
CA PRO A 105 8.01 -5.79 -10.38
C PRO A 105 7.14 -4.65 -10.93
N TRP A 106 5.88 -4.56 -10.51
CA TRP A 106 5.00 -3.45 -10.89
C TRP A 106 5.45 -2.13 -10.25
N PHE A 107 5.84 -2.15 -8.97
CA PHE A 107 6.43 -0.99 -8.30
C PHE A 107 7.69 -0.49 -9.01
N ALA A 108 8.60 -1.41 -9.37
CA ALA A 108 9.82 -1.09 -10.09
C ALA A 108 9.52 -0.42 -11.45
N LYS A 109 8.53 -0.95 -12.19
CA LYS A 109 8.04 -0.33 -13.43
C LYS A 109 7.58 1.11 -13.19
N ASN A 110 6.71 1.33 -12.20
CA ASN A 110 6.19 2.68 -11.92
C ASN A 110 7.28 3.66 -11.51
N LEU A 111 8.24 3.21 -10.70
CA LEU A 111 9.36 4.05 -10.29
C LEU A 111 10.23 4.42 -11.51
N LEU A 112 10.51 3.45 -12.39
CA LEU A 112 11.25 3.70 -13.62
C LEU A 112 10.53 4.73 -14.50
N VAL A 113 9.23 4.57 -14.73
CA VAL A 113 8.40 5.53 -15.49
C VAL A 113 8.49 6.92 -14.85
N LYS A 114 8.32 7.02 -13.53
CA LYS A 114 8.37 8.28 -12.80
C LYS A 114 9.74 8.95 -12.90
N VAL A 115 10.83 8.18 -12.80
CA VAL A 115 12.19 8.68 -12.99
C VAL A 115 12.38 9.21 -14.40
N LEU A 116 12.02 8.42 -15.43
CA LEU A 116 12.16 8.82 -16.84
C LEU A 116 11.40 10.12 -17.15
N ILE A 117 10.19 10.28 -16.61
CA ILE A 117 9.41 11.53 -16.73
C ILE A 117 10.14 12.68 -16.02
N THR A 118 10.62 12.44 -14.79
CA THR A 118 11.30 13.48 -13.98
C THR A 118 12.57 13.98 -14.65
N VAL A 119 13.33 13.10 -15.30
CA VAL A 119 14.54 13.48 -16.06
C VAL A 119 14.24 13.90 -17.51
N LYS A 120 12.96 14.12 -17.85
CA LYS A 120 12.47 14.55 -19.17
C LYS A 120 12.86 13.63 -20.34
N LEU A 121 13.05 12.34 -20.06
CA LEU A 121 13.31 11.29 -21.06
C LEU A 121 12.02 10.59 -21.51
N GLY A 122 10.87 11.29 -21.52
CA GLY A 122 9.57 10.73 -21.90
C GLY A 122 9.55 10.08 -23.30
N GLY A 123 10.39 10.54 -24.23
CA GLY A 123 10.54 9.91 -25.56
C GLY A 123 11.13 8.49 -25.54
N LEU A 124 11.92 8.13 -24.53
CA LEU A 124 12.39 6.75 -24.30
C LEU A 124 11.28 5.85 -23.73
N LEU A 125 10.32 6.45 -23.03
CA LEU A 125 9.21 5.76 -22.36
C LEU A 125 8.27 5.09 -23.38
N LYS A 126 7.94 5.80 -24.46
CA LYS A 126 7.18 5.25 -25.60
C LYS A 126 7.88 4.07 -26.26
N LYS A 127 9.21 4.11 -26.35
CA LYS A 127 10.02 3.00 -26.91
C LYS A 127 10.08 1.78 -26.00
N LEU A 128 10.09 1.97 -24.67
CA LEU A 128 10.21 0.89 -23.68
C LEU A 128 8.86 0.25 -23.31
N THR A 129 7.77 1.02 -23.37
CA THR A 129 6.45 0.58 -22.87
C THR A 129 5.40 0.41 -23.97
N GLY A 130 5.65 0.95 -25.17
CA GLY A 130 4.70 0.92 -26.28
C GLY A 130 3.49 1.85 -26.11
N THR A 131 3.41 2.57 -24.99
CA THR A 131 2.30 3.46 -24.63
C THR A 131 2.79 4.91 -24.54
N GLU A 132 1.92 5.85 -24.94
CA GLU A 132 2.12 7.26 -24.60
C GLU A 132 2.21 7.39 -23.07
N PRO A 133 3.14 8.19 -22.52
CA PRO A 133 3.19 8.45 -21.09
C PRO A 133 1.96 9.27 -20.69
N GLU A 134 0.90 8.61 -20.24
CA GLU A 134 -0.28 9.28 -19.69
C GLU A 134 -0.13 9.41 -18.18
N TRP A 135 -0.58 10.53 -17.64
CA TRP A 135 -0.63 10.71 -16.18
C TRP A 135 -1.96 10.10 -15.69
N PRO A 136 -2.01 9.23 -14.66
CA PRO A 136 -0.95 8.78 -13.76
C PRO A 136 -0.40 7.36 -14.09
N TYR A 137 -0.37 6.93 -15.36
CA TYR A 137 0.13 5.62 -15.81
C TYR A 137 0.95 5.65 -17.10
#